data_AF-A0AAW6FSR1-F1
#
_entry.id   AF-A0AAW6FSR1-F1
#
_cell.length_a   1.000
_cell.length_b   1.000
_cell.length_c   1.000
_cell.angle_alpha   90.00
_cell.angle_beta   90.00
_cell.angle_gamma   90.00
#
_symmetry.space_group_name_H-M   'P 1'
#
loop_
_entity.id
_entity.type
_entity.pdbx_description
1 polymer ?
#
loop_
_entity_poly.entity_id
_entity_poly.type
_entity_poly.pdbx_seq_one_letter_code
_entity_poly.pdbx_strand_id
1 'polypeptide(L)'
;MNKVYSCRFKKELMHLVVDEHLSTSQTALKYGVPLKTMEKWITEYRKNPSCFDKPDNEYQIRRKKEQHKYDKLNQEELIHECKLRDARIQFLESCLLAEQIKNSRI
;
A
#
# COMPACT_ATOMS: atom_id res chain seq x y z
N MET A 1 -2.10 7.32 20.24
CA MET A 1 -2.87 7.65 19.01
C MET A 1 -1.95 7.56 17.81
N ASN A 2 -2.31 6.78 16.79
CA ASN A 2 -1.49 6.61 15.58
C ASN A 2 -1.91 7.67 14.56
N LYS A 3 -1.14 8.77 14.45
CA LYS A 3 -1.41 9.81 13.45
C LYS A 3 -1.05 9.26 12.06
N VAL A 4 -2.01 9.33 11.14
CA VAL A 4 -1.79 9.00 9.73
C VAL A 4 -1.34 10.27 9.01
N TYR A 5 -0.23 10.18 8.29
CA TYR A 5 0.31 11.27 7.48
C TYR A 5 0.27 10.86 6.02
N SER A 6 -0.20 11.77 5.15
CA SER A 6 -0.24 11.52 3.71
C SER A 6 1.17 11.32 3.14
N CYS A 7 1.31 10.45 2.15
CA CYS A 7 2.55 10.24 1.38
C CYS A 7 3.08 11.56 0.80
N ARG A 8 2.20 12.43 0.29
CA ARG A 8 2.60 13.77 -0.20
C ARG A 8 3.33 14.57 0.88
N PHE A 9 2.72 14.70 2.06
CA PHE A 9 3.31 15.42 3.18
C PHE A 9 4.65 14.81 3.63
N LYS A 10 4.74 13.47 3.68
CA LYS A 10 6.00 12.79 4.00
C LYS A 10 7.08 13.12 2.97
N LYS A 11 6.75 13.10 1.67
CA LYS A 11 7.67 13.42 0.59
C LYS A 11 8.20 14.86 0.69
N GLU A 12 7.30 15.83 0.88
CA GLU A 12 7.67 17.24 1.05
C GLU A 12 8.63 17.42 2.25
N LEU A 13 8.33 16.80 3.39
CA LEU A 13 9.23 16.85 4.56
C LEU A 13 10.58 16.19 4.32
N MET A 14 10.62 15.07 3.61
CA MET A 14 11.89 14.39 3.33
C MET A 14 12.76 15.18 2.36
N HIS A 15 12.17 15.85 1.36
CA HIS A 15 12.90 16.76 0.49
C HIS A 15 13.55 17.90 1.31
N LEU A 16 12.77 18.54 2.18
CA LEU A 16 13.25 19.61 3.07
C LEU A 16 14.40 19.17 3.98
N VAL A 17 14.33 17.97 4.57
CA VAL A 17 15.32 17.50 5.55
C VAL A 17 16.53 16.83 4.90
N VAL A 18 16.31 16.03 3.86
CA VAL A 18 17.37 15.22 3.23
C VAL A 18 18.04 15.97 2.09
N ASP A 19 17.27 16.61 1.22
CA ASP A 19 17.78 17.23 -0.01
C ASP A 19 18.15 18.71 0.20
N GLU A 20 17.38 19.44 1.02
CA GLU A 20 17.68 20.84 1.39
C GLU A 20 18.45 20.97 2.72
N HIS A 21 18.79 19.84 3.35
CA HIS A 21 19.61 19.76 4.57
C HIS A 21 19.11 20.59 5.77
N LEU A 22 17.80 20.80 5.90
CA LEU A 22 17.23 21.45 7.07
C LEU A 22 17.36 20.61 8.33
N SER A 23 17.45 21.28 9.49
CA SER A 23 17.56 20.61 10.78
C SER A 23 16.35 19.72 11.06
N THR A 24 16.57 18.41 11.20
CA THR A 24 15.55 17.41 11.50
C THR A 24 14.71 17.79 12.72
N SER A 25 15.36 18.23 13.81
CA SER A 25 14.69 18.55 15.07
C SER A 25 13.83 19.80 14.96
N GLN A 26 14.31 20.84 14.25
CA GLN A 26 13.55 22.08 14.03
C GLN A 26 12.36 21.82 13.12
N THR A 27 12.55 21.06 12.06
CA THR A 27 11.47 20.68 11.13
C THR A 27 10.43 19.80 11.83
N ALA A 28 10.86 18.79 12.60
CA ALA A 28 9.95 17.95 13.38
C ALA A 28 9.07 18.76 14.35
N LEU A 29 9.67 19.72 15.06
CA LEU A 29 8.93 20.63 15.95
C LEU A 29 7.97 21.53 15.17
N LYS A 30 8.44 22.17 14.09
CA LYS A 30 7.65 23.10 13.26
C LYS A 30 6.39 22.44 12.69
N TYR A 31 6.52 21.19 12.24
CA TYR A 31 5.41 20.44 11.62
C TYR A 31 4.68 19.49 12.58
N GLY A 32 5.04 19.50 13.88
CA GLY A 32 4.39 18.70 14.91
C GLY A 32 4.51 17.19 14.70
N VAL A 33 5.60 16.73 14.08
CA VAL A 33 5.89 15.32 13.82
C VAL A 33 6.87 14.80 14.88
N PRO A 34 6.60 13.67 15.55
CA PRO A 34 7.54 13.09 16.51
C PRO A 34 8.90 12.79 15.86
N LEU A 35 10.00 13.12 16.56
CA LEU A 35 11.36 12.98 16.03
C LEU A 35 11.66 11.54 15.55
N LYS A 36 11.25 10.54 16.34
CA LYS A 36 11.40 9.11 16.00
C LYS A 36 10.67 8.73 14.70
N THR A 37 9.53 9.37 14.41
CA THR A 37 8.81 9.18 13.15
C THR A 37 9.60 9.78 11.99
N MET A 38 10.23 10.94 12.22
CA MET A 38 11.09 11.58 11.22
C MET A 38 12.32 10.77 10.88
N GLU A 39 13.03 10.26 11.88
CA GLU A 39 14.20 9.38 11.68
C GLU A 39 13.87 8.14 10.84
N LYS A 40 12.68 7.55 11.08
CA LYS A 40 12.20 6.42 10.30
C LYS A 40 11.97 6.80 8.83
N TRP A 41 11.27 7.90 8.56
CA TRP A 41 11.03 8.35 7.18
C TRP A 41 12.32 8.73 6.47
N ILE A 42 13.28 9.37 7.16
CA ILE A 42 14.59 9.69 6.59
C ILE A 42 15.31 8.42 6.17
N THR A 43 15.27 7.39 7.01
CA THR A 43 15.89 6.09 6.72
C THR A 43 15.23 5.42 5.51
N GLU A 44 13.90 5.45 5.43
CA GLU A 44 13.13 4.91 4.28
C GLU A 44 13.42 5.68 2.99
N TYR A 45 13.44 7.01 3.04
CA TYR A 45 13.70 7.89 1.91
C TYR A 45 15.12 7.74 1.36
N ARG A 46 16.12 7.66 2.24
CA ARG A 46 17.52 7.43 1.83
C ARG A 46 17.71 6.08 1.15
N LYS A 47 16.95 5.04 1.54
CA LYS A 47 16.98 3.72 0.88
C LYS A 47 16.28 3.75 -0.47
N ASN A 48 15.15 4.45 -0.56
CA ASN A 48 14.39 4.59 -1.79
C ASN A 48 13.71 5.98 -1.84
N PRO A 49 14.23 6.94 -2.61
CA PRO A 49 13.64 8.28 -2.72
C PRO A 49 12.19 8.29 -3.22
N SER A 50 11.78 7.25 -3.97
CA SER A 50 10.42 7.11 -4.50
C SER A 50 9.43 6.48 -3.51
N CYS A 51 9.84 6.18 -2.27
CA CYS A 51 9.00 5.44 -1.32
C CYS A 51 7.66 6.14 -0.97
N PHE A 52 7.59 7.46 -1.12
CA PHE A 52 6.40 8.27 -0.86
C PHE A 52 5.68 8.76 -2.12
N ASP A 53 6.03 8.24 -3.30
CA ASP A 53 5.36 8.61 -4.56
C ASP A 53 4.00 7.93 -4.72
N LYS A 54 3.78 6.86 -3.95
CA LYS A 54 2.53 6.11 -4.00
C LYS A 54 1.40 6.92 -3.35
N PRO A 55 0.22 6.97 -3.98
CA PRO A 55 -0.93 7.64 -3.38
C PRO A 55 -1.36 6.91 -2.11
N ASP A 56 -1.76 7.66 -1.08
CA ASP A 56 -2.26 7.08 0.18
C ASP A 56 -3.43 6.12 -0.02
N ASN A 57 -4.19 6.34 -1.09
CA ASN A 57 -5.37 5.56 -1.45
C ASN A 57 -5.10 4.54 -2.58
N GLU A 58 -3.86 4.04 -2.70
CA GLU A 58 -3.45 3.10 -3.77
C GLU A 58 -4.41 1.91 -3.90
N TYR A 59 -4.82 1.32 -2.77
CA TYR A 59 -5.77 0.21 -2.76
C TYR A 59 -7.14 0.60 -3.34
N GLN A 60 -7.69 1.74 -2.93
CA GLN A 60 -8.98 2.22 -3.41
C GLN A 60 -8.91 2.58 -4.90
N ILE A 61 -7.80 3.19 -5.35
CA ILE A 61 -7.56 3.50 -6.76
C ILE A 61 -7.52 2.21 -7.59
N ARG A 62 -6.78 1.19 -7.13
CA ARG A 62 -6.71 -0.11 -7.81
C ARG A 62 -8.10 -0.76 -7.89
N ARG A 63 -8.85 -0.76 -6.79
CA ARG A 63 -10.22 -1.30 -6.77
C ARG A 63 -11.15 -0.58 -7.76
N LYS A 64 -11.10 0.75 -7.84
CA LYS A 64 -11.90 1.51 -8.81
C LYS A 64 -11.53 1.15 -10.25
N LYS A 65 -10.23 1.04 -10.56
CA LYS A 65 -9.77 0.60 -11.89
C LYS A 65 -10.28 -0.80 -12.22
N GLU A 66 -10.22 -1.73 -11.28
CA GLU A 66 -10.75 -3.08 -11.45
C GLU A 66 -12.27 -3.10 -11.65
N GLN A 67 -13.02 -2.26 -10.92
CA GLN A 67 -14.47 -2.12 -11.12
C GLN A 67 -14.81 -1.65 -12.54
N HIS A 68 -14.11 -0.62 -13.03
CA HIS A 68 -14.30 -0.12 -14.39
C HIS A 68 -13.96 -1.14 -15.50
N LYS A 69 -13.28 -2.25 -15.17
CA LYS A 69 -13.12 -3.37 -16.11
C LYS A 69 -14.48 -3.98 -16.46
N TYR A 70 -15.38 -4.15 -15.48
CA TYR A 70 -16.67 -4.82 -15.69
C TYR A 70 -17.71 -3.92 -16.35
N ASP A 71 -17.59 -2.60 -16.21
CA ASP A 71 -18.48 -1.63 -16.86
C ASP A 71 -18.53 -1.79 -18.40
N LYS A 72 -17.51 -2.43 -18.99
CA LYS A 72 -17.36 -2.66 -20.43
C LYS A 72 -17.82 -4.05 -20.89
N LEU A 73 -18.14 -4.94 -19.96
CA LEU A 73 -18.50 -6.32 -20.28
C LEU A 73 -20.01 -6.45 -20.48
N ASN A 74 -20.41 -7.28 -21.44
CA ASN A 74 -21.79 -7.70 -21.56
C ASN A 74 -22.13 -8.80 -20.54
N GLN A 75 -23.40 -9.20 -20.48
CA GLN A 75 -23.88 -10.18 -19.50
C GLN A 75 -23.20 -11.55 -19.62
N GLU A 76 -22.97 -12.05 -20.83
CA GLU A 76 -22.34 -13.35 -21.05
C GLU A 76 -20.86 -13.33 -20.64
N GLU A 77 -20.15 -12.27 -21.02
CA GLU A 77 -18.75 -12.04 -20.64
C GLU A 77 -18.59 -11.91 -19.12
N LEU A 78 -19.51 -11.22 -18.46
CA LEU A 78 -19.52 -11.06 -17.01
C LEU A 78 -19.73 -12.41 -16.30
N ILE A 79 -20.72 -13.21 -16.76
CA ILE A 79 -20.97 -14.55 -16.23
C ILE A 79 -19.74 -15.44 -16.41
N HIS A 80 -19.08 -15.38 -17.56
CA HIS A 80 -17.86 -16.15 -17.82
C HIS A 80 -16.71 -15.74 -16.88
N GLU A 81 -16.47 -14.44 -16.69
CA GLU A 81 -15.47 -13.93 -15.74
C GLU A 81 -15.77 -14.33 -14.29
N CYS A 82 -17.04 -14.33 -13.87
CA CYS A 82 -17.46 -14.83 -12.56
C CYS A 82 -17.10 -16.32 -12.39
N LYS A 83 -17.45 -17.17 -13.37
CA LYS A 83 -17.12 -18.61 -13.33
C LYS A 83 -15.62 -18.87 -13.21
N LEU A 84 -14.80 -18.12 -13.96
CA LEU A 84 -13.34 -18.25 -13.88
C LEU A 84 -12.80 -17.88 -12.50
N ARG A 85 -13.35 -16.83 -11.88
CA ARG A 85 -12.96 -16.40 -10.53
C ARG A 85 -13.35 -17.42 -9.48
N ASP A 86 -14.57 -17.96 -9.56
CA ASP A 86 -15.05 -18.97 -8.63
C ASP A 86 -14.18 -20.23 -8.69
N ALA A 87 -13.84 -20.70 -9.90
CA ALA A 87 -12.92 -21.82 -10.07
C ALA A 87 -11.53 -21.55 -9.47
N ARG A 88 -11.02 -20.31 -9.61
CA ARG A 88 -9.73 -19.94 -9.02
C ARG A 88 -9.80 -19.88 -7.50
N ILE A 89 -10.89 -19.37 -6.92
CA ILE A 89 -11.11 -19.31 -5.48
C ILE A 89 -11.13 -20.74 -4.92
N GLN A 90 -11.94 -21.63 -5.50
CA GLN A 90 -12.01 -23.03 -5.09
C GLN A 90 -10.65 -23.73 -5.14
N PHE A 91 -9.86 -23.47 -6.18
CA PHE A 91 -8.50 -23.99 -6.29
C PHE A 91 -7.59 -23.51 -5.15
N LEU A 92 -7.59 -22.20 -4.87
CA LEU A 92 -6.76 -21.61 -3.81
C LEU A 92 -7.19 -22.10 -2.42
N GLU A 93 -8.48 -22.23 -2.16
CA GLU A 93 -9.00 -22.82 -0.92
C GLU A 93 -8.51 -24.25 -0.74
N SER A 94 -8.55 -25.06 -1.81
CA SER A 94 -8.00 -26.42 -1.77
C SER A 94 -6.50 -26.44 -1.47
N CYS A 95 -5.71 -25.51 -2.02
CA CYS A 95 -4.29 -25.41 -1.73
C CYS A 95 -4.03 -25.06 -0.25
N LEU A 96 -4.76 -24.07 0.28
CA LEU A 96 -4.63 -23.64 1.68
C LEU A 96 -4.99 -24.76 2.66
N LEU A 97 -6.06 -25.50 2.38
CA LEU A 97 -6.45 -26.67 3.18
C LEU A 97 -5.35 -27.75 3.17
N ALA A 98 -4.77 -28.03 2.00
CA ALA A 98 -3.69 -29.00 1.90
C ALA A 98 -2.44 -28.56 2.69
N GLU A 99 -2.11 -27.27 2.69
CA GLU A 99 -1.01 -26.71 3.49
C GLU A 99 -1.29 -26.78 5.00
N GLN A 100 -2.51 -26.45 5.43
CA GLN A 100 -2.92 -26.59 6.83
C GLN A 100 -2.84 -28.05 7.31
N ILE A 101 -3.24 -29.01 6.47
CA ILE A 101 -3.14 -30.44 6.78
C ILE A 101 -1.67 -30.85 6.92
N LYS A 102 -0.76 -30.36 6.05
CA LYS A 102 0.67 -30.65 6.14
C LYS A 102 1.28 -30.08 7.43
N ASN A 103 0.93 -28.85 7.78
CA ASN A 103 1.46 -28.17 8.98
C ASN A 103 0.89 -28.74 10.29
N SER A 104 -0.25 -29.42 10.26
CA SER A 104 -0.87 -30.07 11.44
C SER A 104 -0.40 -31.51 11.67
N ARG A 105 0.39 -32.07 10.73
CA ARG A 105 0.94 -33.44 10.80
C ARG A 105 2.42 -33.48 11.23
N ILE A 106 2.96 -32.34 11.66
CA ILE A 106 4.29 -32.17 12.26
C ILE A 106 4.09 -31.87 13.74
#